data_AF-A0A1Q5ECA6-F1
#
_entry.id   AF-A0A1Q5ECA6-F1
#
_cell.length_a   1.000
_cell.length_b   1.000
_cell.length_c   1.000
_cell.angle_alpha   90.00
_cell.angle_beta   90.00
_cell.angle_gamma   90.00
#
_symmetry.space_group_name_H-M   'P 1'
#
loop_
_entity.id
_entity.type
_entity.pdbx_description
1 polymer ?
#
loop_
_entity_poly.entity_id
_entity_poly.type
_entity_poly.pdbx_seq_one_letter_code
_entity_poly.pdbx_strand_id
1 'polypeptide(L)'
;MRAIKRVLALGALTAPLVIGCAGLAAADEPSAHFSQSQFVANEDGAGEAGVSSVVSPNCVEHIKGWVWSGDEGVTGSFSDSGAHF
;
A
#
# COMPACT_ATOMS: atom_id res chain seq x y z
N MET A 1 -11.35 49.46 -8.11
CA MET A 1 -11.10 48.23 -8.92
C MET A 1 -9.69 47.63 -8.78
N ARG A 2 -8.62 48.42 -8.60
CA ARG A 2 -7.24 47.88 -8.54
C ARG A 2 -6.98 46.98 -7.32
N ALA A 3 -7.60 47.27 -6.18
CA ALA A 3 -7.48 46.48 -4.95
C ALA A 3 -8.14 45.09 -5.07
N ILE A 4 -9.34 45.02 -5.66
CA ILE A 4 -10.08 43.77 -5.89
C ILE A 4 -9.28 42.82 -6.79
N LYS A 5 -8.67 43.34 -7.86
CA LYS A 5 -7.82 42.55 -8.76
C LYS A 5 -6.60 41.95 -8.07
N ARG A 6 -6.01 42.67 -7.10
CA ARG A 6 -4.85 42.18 -6.31
C ARG A 6 -5.24 41.06 -5.35
N VAL A 7 -6.39 41.18 -4.69
CA VAL A 7 -6.89 40.14 -3.78
C VAL A 7 -7.22 38.86 -4.53
N LEU A 8 -7.85 38.97 -5.71
CA LEU A 8 -8.12 37.83 -6.59
C LEU A 8 -6.83 37.14 -7.08
N ALA A 9 -5.83 37.92 -7.48
CA ALA A 9 -4.54 37.38 -7.92
C ALA A 9 -3.78 36.68 -6.79
N LEU A 10 -3.82 37.23 -5.57
CA LEU A 10 -3.22 36.61 -4.39
C LEU A 10 -3.97 35.33 -4.00
N GLY A 11 -5.30 35.35 -3.97
CA GLY A 11 -6.11 34.17 -3.65
C GLY A 11 -5.94 33.04 -4.67
N ALA A 12 -5.83 33.36 -5.96
CA ALA A 12 -5.56 32.37 -7.01
C ALA A 12 -4.18 31.71 -6.86
N LEU A 13 -3.20 32.41 -6.30
CA LEU A 13 -1.86 31.87 -6.09
C LEU A 13 -1.75 31.07 -4.78
N THR A 14 -2.43 31.52 -3.72
CA THR A 14 -2.31 30.93 -2.39
C THR A 14 -3.28 29.77 -2.16
N ALA A 15 -4.46 29.76 -2.78
CA ALA A 15 -5.44 28.69 -2.57
C ALA A 15 -4.94 27.30 -3.01
N PRO A 16 -4.33 27.12 -4.20
CA PRO A 16 -3.78 25.82 -4.59
C PRO A 16 -2.62 25.39 -3.70
N LEU A 17 -1.84 26.35 -3.19
CA LEU A 17 -0.69 26.09 -2.35
C LEU A 17 -1.12 25.64 -0.94
N VAL A 18 -2.13 26.28 -0.36
CA VAL A 18 -2.72 25.88 0.93
C VAL A 18 -3.45 24.54 0.82
N ILE A 19 -4.21 24.31 -0.26
CA ILE A 19 -4.90 23.03 -0.49
C ILE A 19 -3.88 21.91 -0.76
N GLY A 20 -2.83 22.19 -1.52
CA GLY A 20 -1.74 21.25 -1.77
C GLY A 20 -0.97 20.90 -0.50
N CYS A 21 -0.61 21.89 0.32
CA CYS A 21 0.06 21.66 1.60
C CYS A 21 -0.83 20.93 2.61
N ALA A 22 -2.14 21.20 2.63
CA ALA A 22 -3.08 20.47 3.47
C ALA A 22 -3.26 19.02 2.99
N GLY A 23 -3.29 18.78 1.67
CA GLY A 23 -3.32 17.43 1.10
C GLY A 23 -2.04 16.65 1.39
N LEU A 24 -0.88 17.31 1.38
CA LEU A 24 0.41 16.71 1.75
C LEU A 24 0.53 16.45 3.26
N ALA A 25 -0.05 17.30 4.10
CA ALA A 25 -0.06 17.11 5.56
C ALA A 25 -1.13 16.11 6.03
N ALA A 26 -2.21 15.93 5.25
CA ALA A 26 -3.26 14.94 5.48
C ALA A 26 -2.93 13.58 4.85
N ALA A 27 -1.94 13.51 3.96
CA ALA A 27 -1.29 12.27 3.60
C ALA A 27 -0.46 11.82 4.80
N ASP A 28 -1.10 11.10 5.71
CA ASP A 28 -0.43 10.14 6.59
C ASP A 28 0.60 9.40 5.71
N GLU A 29 1.86 9.35 6.16
CA GLU A 29 3.02 8.98 5.34
C GLU A 29 2.65 7.95 4.27
N PRO A 30 2.70 8.28 2.95
CA PRO A 30 2.27 7.37 1.91
C PRO A 30 3.23 6.18 1.89
N SER A 31 2.89 5.16 2.68
CA SER A 31 3.58 3.89 2.66
C SER A 31 3.12 3.16 1.41
N ALA A 32 4.05 2.93 0.47
CA ALA A 32 3.78 2.22 -0.78
C ALA A 32 3.69 0.71 -0.52
N HIS A 33 2.88 0.32 0.46
CA HIS A 33 2.65 -1.05 0.88
C HIS A 33 1.36 -1.57 0.24
N PHE A 34 1.39 -2.83 -0.17
CA PHE A 34 0.22 -3.56 -0.63
C PHE A 34 0.23 -4.91 0.07
N SER A 35 -0.89 -5.32 0.65
CA SER A 35 -1.04 -6.65 1.22
C SER A 35 -2.46 -7.15 1.03
N GLN A 36 -2.57 -8.38 0.56
CA GLN A 36 -3.84 -9.08 0.43
C GLN A 36 -3.61 -10.56 0.75
N SER A 37 -4.40 -11.10 1.66
CA SER A 37 -4.43 -12.53 1.95
C SER A 37 -5.86 -13.06 1.96
N GLN A 38 -5.96 -14.37 1.77
CA GLN A 38 -7.19 -15.14 1.84
C GLN A 38 -6.90 -16.37 2.68
N PHE A 39 -7.81 -16.64 3.62
CA PHE A 39 -7.82 -17.85 4.43
C PHE A 39 -9.05 -18.70 4.08
N VAL A 40 -8.84 -20.01 4.00
CA VAL A 40 -9.92 -21.00 3.77
C VAL A 40 -9.73 -22.16 4.74
N ALA A 41 -10.83 -22.62 5.33
CA ALA A 41 -10.87 -23.83 6.13
C ALA A 41 -12.16 -24.61 5.86
N ASN A 42 -12.05 -25.92 5.64
CA ASN A 42 -13.14 -26.85 5.37
C ASN A 42 -12.80 -28.26 5.87
N GLU A 43 -13.66 -29.24 5.57
CA GLU A 43 -13.48 -30.64 5.92
C GLU A 43 -12.20 -31.28 5.32
N ASP A 44 -11.68 -30.73 4.22
CA ASP A 44 -10.50 -31.25 3.54
C ASP A 44 -9.18 -30.60 4.05
N GLY A 45 -9.28 -29.57 4.90
CA GLY A 45 -8.10 -28.90 5.47
C GLY A 45 -8.26 -27.40 5.72
N ALA A 46 -7.12 -26.74 5.92
CA ALA A 46 -7.05 -25.30 6.10
C ALA A 46 -5.79 -24.71 5.47
N GLY A 47 -5.89 -23.49 4.95
CA GLY A 47 -4.76 -22.83 4.34
C GLY A 47 -4.94 -21.33 4.15
N GLU A 48 -3.83 -20.71 3.82
CA GLU A 48 -3.73 -19.28 3.55
C GLU A 48 -2.96 -19.09 2.24
N ALA A 49 -3.43 -18.14 1.42
CA ALA A 49 -2.70 -17.63 0.27
C ALA A 49 -2.62 -16.11 0.37
N GLY A 50 -1.48 -15.54 0.01
CA GLY A 50 -1.29 -14.10 0.12
C GLY A 50 -0.24 -13.55 -0.83
N VAL A 51 -0.34 -12.24 -1.02
CA VAL A 51 0.63 -11.41 -1.73
C VAL A 51 0.85 -10.13 -0.92
N SER A 52 2.10 -9.77 -0.74
CA SER A 52 2.52 -8.56 -0.04
C SER A 52 3.67 -7.91 -0.76
N SER A 53 3.64 -6.58 -0.85
CA SER A 53 4.71 -5.71 -1.35
C SER A 53 4.99 -4.67 -0.29
N VAL A 54 6.24 -4.55 0.11
CA VAL A 54 6.69 -3.61 1.15
C VAL A 54 7.80 -2.75 0.58
N VAL A 55 7.66 -1.42 0.69
CA VAL A 55 8.70 -0.44 0.36
C VAL A 55 9.03 0.34 1.62
N SER A 56 10.20 0.13 2.17
CA SER A 56 10.73 0.84 3.33
C SER A 56 12.03 1.57 2.95
N PRO A 57 12.52 2.51 3.77
CA PRO A 57 13.83 3.12 3.57
C PRO A 57 14.99 2.11 3.51
N ASN A 58 14.80 0.94 4.14
CA ASN A 58 15.80 -0.10 4.21
C ASN A 58 15.67 -1.11 3.07
N CYS A 59 14.47 -1.28 2.50
CA CYS A 59 14.16 -2.43 1.64
C CYS A 59 13.03 -2.24 0.65
N VAL A 60 13.07 -3.02 -0.43
CA VAL A 60 11.89 -3.39 -1.21
C VAL A 60 11.75 -4.89 -1.13
N GLU A 61 10.61 -5.36 -0.65
CA GLU A 61 10.30 -6.78 -0.48
C GLU A 61 8.99 -7.11 -1.20
N HIS A 62 8.94 -8.28 -1.83
CA HIS A 62 7.70 -8.79 -2.39
C HIS A 62 7.58 -10.29 -2.15
N ILE A 63 6.56 -10.66 -1.39
CA ILE A 63 6.29 -12.04 -0.98
C ILE A 63 4.96 -12.45 -1.59
N LYS A 64 4.96 -13.56 -2.30
CA LYS A 64 3.74 -14.23 -2.74
C LYS A 64 3.85 -15.70 -2.43
N GLY A 65 2.83 -16.25 -1.80
CA GLY A 65 2.85 -17.67 -1.48
C GLY A 65 1.53 -18.18 -0.94
N TRP A 66 1.51 -19.47 -0.69
CA TRP A 66 0.41 -20.16 -0.06
C TRP A 66 0.91 -21.35 0.75
N VAL A 67 0.11 -21.73 1.74
CA VAL A 67 0.27 -22.93 2.54
C VAL A 67 -1.09 -23.59 2.73
N TRP A 68 -1.12 -24.92 2.65
CA TRP A 68 -2.30 -25.74 2.88
C TRP A 68 -1.92 -26.91 3.79
N SER A 69 -2.74 -27.16 4.80
CA SER A 69 -2.67 -28.34 5.65
C SER A 69 -3.91 -29.18 5.38
N GLY A 70 -3.72 -30.38 4.81
CA GLY A 70 -4.78 -31.36 4.59
C GLY A 70 -4.33 -32.76 4.99
N ASP A 71 -5.08 -33.77 4.56
CA ASP A 71 -4.86 -35.17 4.94
C ASP A 71 -3.53 -35.75 4.44
N GLU A 72 -2.98 -35.18 3.38
CA GLU A 72 -1.66 -35.55 2.82
C GLU A 72 -0.50 -34.81 3.50
N GLY A 73 -0.79 -34.01 4.53
CA GLY A 73 0.17 -33.19 5.27
C GLY A 73 0.14 -31.72 4.84
N VAL A 74 1.24 -31.02 5.13
CA VAL A 74 1.39 -29.58 4.83
C VAL A 74 2.12 -29.41 3.49
N THR A 75 1.48 -28.70 2.57
CA THR A 75 2.05 -28.32 1.27
C THR A 75 2.01 -26.82 1.12
N GLY A 76 2.89 -26.27 0.30
CA GLY A 76 2.93 -24.84 0.08
C GLY A 76 3.94 -24.47 -0.99
N SER A 77 3.86 -23.22 -1.42
CA SER A 77 4.80 -22.66 -2.38
C SER A 77 4.95 -21.17 -2.13
N PHE A 78 6.18 -20.69 -2.30
CA PHE A 78 6.52 -19.28 -2.22
C PHE A 78 7.23 -18.90 -3.51
N SER A 79 6.73 -17.88 -4.20
CA SER A 79 7.47 -17.21 -5.26
C SER A 79 8.05 -15.93 -4.68
N ASP A 80 9.34 -15.96 -4.38
CA ASP A 80 10.08 -14.75 -4.07
C ASP A 80 10.41 -14.05 -5.41
N SER A 81 9.91 -12.84 -5.60
CA SER A 81 9.93 -12.19 -6.92
C SER A 81 11.24 -11.46 -7.26
N GLY A 82 12.30 -11.67 -6.48
CA GLY A 82 13.63 -11.10 -6.76
C GLY A 82 13.93 -9.80 -6.02
N ALA A 83 13.01 -9.29 -5.19
CA ALA A 83 13.22 -8.11 -4.36
C ALA A 83 13.65 -8.55 -2.96
N HIS A 84 14.96 -8.73 -2.79
CA HIS A 84 15.60 -9.15 -1.54
C HIS A 84 17.04 -8.61 -1.51
N PHE A 85 17.59 -8.42 -0.30
CA PHE A 85 19.00 -8.06 -0.07
C PHE A 85 19.92 -9.27 -0.09
#